data_AF-A0A3N5ELW9-F1
#
_entry.id   AF-A0A3N5ELW9-F1
#
_cell.length_a   1.000
_cell.length_b   1.000
_cell.length_c   1.000
_cell.angle_alpha   90.00
_cell.angle_beta   90.00
_cell.angle_gamma   90.00
#
_symmetry.space_group_name_H-M   'P 1'
#
loop_
_entity.id
_entity.type
_entity.pdbx_description
1 polymer ?
#
loop_
_entity_poly.entity_id
_entity_poly.type
_entity_poly.pdbx_seq_one_letter_code
_entity_poly.pdbx_strand_id
1 'polypeptide(L)'
;MGLGKTTVPKVQIQRIERMPESARAKARERLVAFSDRAGMLTAALAKIKPVPTTLIEGRPGFKVESDVFVLHTTGSEAPAKETAHALNQMFAAFQRHFAVRRNAGKKVAVYFFANRGEYDAFQIATMGGAVMNPAFYDPKANHIAAFNRVETAKAEAIRKAILDAEREIEDCKTRINKEEVRIDKQVREIKAKLDALVTQAKRDARGDPKAEAEINRQKKEILDDLKRQEQEVRDELNGYRKQMNETMEKNREVIRANRAVLAHQSRAMYETLFHETFHAFAANFLWAERDDGRLPHWLHEGMATYYERSVVEAGELIHGSIDPGMLELVKRATVPLEKVVVAGGESFLVTHPTEVDRSNAHYASAWGLAHYLVGKGTTRDQFEAYAKASQSGDAKRAFEALAGKPLSQFEPEWRAYVQALK
;
A
#
# COMPACT_ATOMS: atom_id res chain seq x y z
N MET A 1 -7.27 -4.18 4.00
CA MET A 1 -7.94 -3.03 4.64
C MET A 1 -9.43 -3.30 4.64
N GLY A 2 -10.03 -3.54 5.80
CA GLY A 2 -11.49 -3.52 5.92
C GLY A 2 -11.91 -2.07 6.02
N LEU A 3 -12.75 -1.59 5.10
CA LEU A 3 -13.44 -0.32 5.25
C LEU A 3 -14.17 -0.38 6.60
N GLY A 4 -13.73 0.44 7.56
CA GLY A 4 -14.50 0.66 8.77
C GLY A 4 -15.91 1.07 8.34
N LYS A 5 -16.93 0.34 8.83
CA LYS A 5 -18.32 0.71 8.59
C LYS A 5 -18.56 2.04 9.30
N THR A 6 -18.34 3.15 8.60
CA THR A 6 -18.75 4.47 9.07
C THR A 6 -20.27 4.50 9.05
N THR A 7 -20.88 4.38 10.23
CA THR A 7 -22.33 4.44 10.36
C THR A 7 -22.70 5.90 10.50
N VAL A 8 -23.27 6.50 9.45
CA VAL A 8 -23.79 7.88 9.50
C VAL A 8 -25.24 7.82 10.01
N PRO A 9 -25.56 8.46 11.14
CA PRO A 9 -26.94 8.54 11.64
C PRO A 9 -27.87 9.11 10.55
N LYS A 10 -29.03 8.48 10.33
CA LYS A 10 -29.97 8.86 9.26
C LYS A 10 -30.38 10.34 9.33
N VAL A 11 -30.42 10.91 10.53
CA VAL A 11 -30.73 12.33 10.78
C VAL A 11 -29.67 13.30 10.24
N GLN A 12 -28.45 12.83 9.95
CA GLN A 12 -27.37 13.63 9.38
C GLN A 12 -27.32 13.57 7.84
N ILE A 13 -28.20 12.78 7.21
CA ILE A 13 -28.24 12.61 5.75
C ILE A 13 -29.28 13.59 5.19
N GLN A 14 -28.81 14.73 4.68
CA GLN A 14 -29.68 15.71 4.01
C GLN A 14 -30.34 15.16 2.74
N ARG A 15 -29.60 14.39 1.94
CA ARG A 15 -30.06 13.84 0.66
C ARG A 15 -29.28 12.60 0.28
N ILE A 16 -29.96 11.63 -0.36
CA ILE A 16 -29.33 10.47 -1.00
C ILE A 16 -29.54 10.62 -2.51
N GLU A 17 -28.47 10.90 -3.24
CA GLU A 17 -28.49 10.92 -4.70
C GLU A 17 -27.99 9.59 -5.24
N ARG A 18 -28.77 8.97 -6.15
CA ARG A 18 -28.32 7.77 -6.85
C ARG A 18 -27.31 8.18 -7.91
N MET A 19 -26.16 7.50 -7.93
CA MET A 19 -25.18 7.67 -8.99
C MET A 19 -25.80 7.40 -10.38
N PRO A 20 -25.39 8.16 -11.42
CA PRO A 20 -25.76 7.88 -12.81
C PRO A 20 -25.45 6.43 -13.20
N GLU A 21 -26.22 5.85 -14.13
CA GLU A 21 -26.06 4.45 -14.55
C GLU A 21 -24.64 4.15 -15.05
N SER A 22 -24.05 5.07 -15.83
CA SER A 22 -22.66 4.95 -16.31
C SER A 22 -21.65 4.87 -15.16
N ALA A 23 -21.83 5.70 -14.13
CA ALA A 23 -20.97 5.69 -12.95
C ALA A 23 -21.17 4.41 -12.11
N ARG A 24 -22.41 3.89 -12.02
CA ARG A 24 -22.71 2.62 -11.35
C ARG A 24 -22.12 1.42 -12.11
N ALA A 25 -22.18 1.40 -13.43
CA ALA A 25 -21.55 0.39 -14.26
C ALA A 25 -20.03 0.38 -14.04
N LYS A 26 -19.38 1.55 -14.10
CA LYS A 26 -17.94 1.70 -13.80
C LYS A 26 -17.58 1.26 -12.37
N ALA A 27 -18.44 1.56 -11.38
CA ALA A 27 -18.23 1.11 -10.00
C ALA A 27 -18.35 -0.42 -9.85
N ARG A 28 -19.29 -1.07 -10.55
CA ARG A 28 -19.41 -2.54 -10.57
C ARG A 28 -18.22 -3.20 -11.22
N GLU A 29 -17.77 -2.68 -12.35
CA GLU A 29 -16.56 -3.15 -13.03
C GLU A 29 -15.34 -3.07 -12.10
N ARG A 30 -15.17 -1.93 -11.41
CA ARG A 30 -14.13 -1.75 -10.39
C ARG A 30 -14.25 -2.73 -9.23
N LEU A 31 -15.46 -3.04 -8.76
CA LEU A 31 -15.69 -4.00 -7.69
C LEU A 31 -15.28 -5.43 -8.10
N VAL A 32 -15.63 -5.85 -9.31
CA VAL A 32 -15.25 -7.17 -9.84
C VAL A 32 -13.73 -7.26 -10.01
N ALA A 33 -13.12 -6.23 -10.62
CA ALA A 33 -11.66 -6.14 -10.76
C ALA A 33 -10.94 -6.12 -9.40
N PHE A 34 -11.58 -5.55 -8.36
CA PHE A 34 -11.05 -5.56 -7.00
C PHE A 34 -11.14 -6.96 -6.36
N SER A 35 -12.26 -7.68 -6.53
CA SER A 35 -12.43 -9.02 -5.97
C SER A 35 -11.48 -10.06 -6.55
N ASP A 36 -11.09 -9.90 -7.83
CA ASP A 36 -10.16 -10.82 -8.51
C ASP A 36 -8.70 -10.35 -8.50
N ARG A 37 -8.40 -9.25 -7.79
CA ARG A 37 -7.06 -8.62 -7.83
C ARG A 37 -5.94 -9.58 -7.45
N ALA A 38 -6.16 -10.46 -6.48
CA ALA A 38 -5.15 -11.43 -6.05
C ALA A 38 -4.86 -12.50 -7.13
N GLY A 39 -5.90 -12.99 -7.80
CA GLY A 39 -5.79 -13.93 -8.91
C GLY A 39 -5.10 -13.30 -10.11
N MET A 40 -5.54 -12.10 -10.49
CA MET A 40 -4.94 -11.33 -11.58
C MET A 40 -3.47 -10.99 -11.33
N LEU A 41 -3.11 -10.56 -10.11
CA LEU A 41 -1.72 -10.29 -9.73
C LEU A 41 -0.87 -11.57 -9.83
N THR A 42 -1.35 -12.68 -9.28
CA THR A 42 -0.65 -13.97 -9.36
C THR A 42 -0.41 -14.39 -10.82
N ALA A 43 -1.43 -14.26 -11.67
CA ALA A 43 -1.33 -14.56 -13.09
C ALA A 43 -0.37 -13.60 -13.83
N ALA A 44 -0.36 -12.31 -13.46
CA ALA A 44 0.55 -11.32 -14.05
C ALA A 44 2.01 -11.58 -13.64
N LEU A 45 2.28 -11.87 -12.36
CA LEU A 45 3.62 -12.23 -11.88
C LEU A 45 4.12 -13.53 -12.50
N ALA A 46 3.24 -14.51 -12.73
CA ALA A 46 3.61 -15.77 -13.37
C ALA A 46 4.11 -15.60 -14.83
N LYS A 47 3.67 -14.54 -15.53
CA LYS A 47 4.11 -14.19 -16.89
C LYS A 47 5.49 -13.55 -16.93
N ILE A 48 5.92 -12.93 -15.83
CA ILE A 48 7.26 -12.34 -15.73
C ILE A 48 8.25 -13.46 -15.50
N LYS A 49 9.25 -13.58 -16.38
CA LYS A 49 10.30 -14.59 -16.32
C LYS A 49 11.65 -13.93 -16.07
N PRO A 50 12.09 -13.81 -14.80
CA PRO A 50 13.44 -13.32 -14.50
C PRO A 50 14.47 -14.32 -15.02
N VAL A 51 15.48 -13.82 -15.73
CA VAL A 51 16.60 -14.60 -16.24
C VAL A 51 17.76 -14.44 -15.26
N PRO A 52 18.30 -15.52 -14.67
CA PRO A 52 19.50 -15.43 -13.87
C PRO A 52 20.63 -14.75 -14.65
N THR A 53 21.33 -13.82 -14.00
CA THR A 53 22.42 -13.06 -14.61
C THR A 53 23.49 -12.78 -13.56
N THR A 54 24.64 -12.37 -14.04
CA THR A 54 25.66 -11.71 -13.22
C THR A 54 25.54 -10.21 -13.40
N LEU A 55 25.47 -9.48 -12.29
CA LEU A 55 25.42 -8.01 -12.26
C LEU A 55 26.83 -7.43 -12.04
N ILE A 56 26.89 -6.12 -11.83
CA ILE A 56 28.12 -5.39 -11.54
C ILE A 56 28.84 -6.06 -10.35
N GLU A 57 30.17 -6.15 -10.46
CA GLU A 57 31.07 -6.84 -9.51
C GLU A 57 30.88 -8.36 -9.40
N GLY A 58 30.28 -9.01 -10.41
CA GLY A 58 30.18 -10.48 -10.40
C GLY A 58 29.05 -11.02 -9.53
N ARG A 59 28.18 -10.15 -8.99
CA ARG A 59 27.11 -10.56 -8.07
C ARG A 59 26.01 -11.33 -8.81
N PRO A 60 25.53 -12.47 -8.29
CA PRO A 60 24.39 -13.15 -8.88
C PRO A 60 23.13 -12.30 -8.71
N GLY A 61 22.24 -12.37 -9.69
CA GLY A 61 20.99 -11.67 -9.67
C GLY A 61 20.07 -12.11 -10.80
N PHE A 62 19.08 -11.29 -11.08
CA PHE A 62 18.12 -11.51 -12.15
C PHE A 62 18.03 -10.31 -13.08
N LYS A 63 17.80 -10.60 -14.36
CA LYS A 63 17.44 -9.66 -15.40
C LYS A 63 15.98 -9.87 -15.78
N VAL A 64 15.18 -8.81 -15.85
CA VAL A 64 13.84 -8.84 -16.43
C VAL A 64 13.78 -7.81 -17.54
N GLU A 65 13.50 -8.26 -18.75
CA GLU A 65 13.36 -7.38 -19.91
C GLU A 65 11.89 -7.05 -20.15
N SER A 66 11.57 -5.76 -20.29
CA SER A 66 10.26 -5.29 -20.71
C SER A 66 10.35 -4.54 -22.04
N ASP A 67 9.22 -4.02 -22.47
CA ASP A 67 9.16 -3.13 -23.63
C ASP A 67 9.89 -1.81 -23.37
N VAL A 68 9.81 -1.25 -22.18
CA VAL A 68 10.27 0.13 -21.91
C VAL A 68 11.49 0.21 -20.99
N PHE A 69 11.83 -0.87 -20.30
CA PHE A 69 12.97 -0.92 -19.39
C PHE A 69 13.65 -2.29 -19.41
N VAL A 70 14.86 -2.32 -18.84
CA VAL A 70 15.57 -3.56 -18.49
C VAL A 70 15.88 -3.50 -17.00
N LEU A 71 15.26 -4.37 -16.21
CA LEU A 71 15.49 -4.46 -14.77
C LEU A 71 16.65 -5.41 -14.49
N HIS A 72 17.58 -4.96 -13.67
CA HIS A 72 18.70 -5.67 -13.11
C HIS A 72 18.55 -5.66 -11.59
N THR A 73 18.49 -6.82 -10.94
CA THR A 73 18.33 -6.89 -9.48
C THR A 73 19.14 -8.00 -8.85
N THR A 74 19.78 -7.71 -7.71
CA THR A 74 20.42 -8.69 -6.82
C THR A 74 19.42 -9.32 -5.84
N GLY A 75 18.15 -8.88 -5.86
CA GLY A 75 17.08 -9.47 -5.07
C GLY A 75 16.72 -10.88 -5.52
N SER A 76 15.93 -11.59 -4.71
CA SER A 76 15.40 -12.89 -5.09
C SER A 76 14.37 -12.78 -6.23
N GLU A 77 13.98 -13.93 -6.82
CA GLU A 77 13.08 -13.97 -7.97
C GLU A 77 11.72 -13.28 -7.71
N ALA A 78 11.18 -13.39 -6.50
CA ALA A 78 9.89 -12.78 -6.14
C ALA A 78 9.94 -11.23 -6.19
N PRO A 79 10.85 -10.54 -5.47
CA PRO A 79 11.09 -9.10 -5.64
C PRO A 79 11.38 -8.69 -7.10
N ALA A 80 12.10 -9.50 -7.87
CA ALA A 80 12.35 -9.22 -9.28
C ALA A 80 11.05 -9.14 -10.10
N LYS A 81 10.14 -10.10 -9.90
CA LYS A 81 8.82 -10.11 -10.55
C LYS A 81 7.94 -8.96 -10.07
N GLU A 82 7.88 -8.72 -8.76
CA GLU A 82 7.06 -7.66 -8.17
C GLU A 82 7.49 -6.28 -8.66
N THR A 83 8.79 -5.98 -8.64
CA THR A 83 9.34 -4.71 -9.11
C THR A 83 9.15 -4.53 -10.63
N ALA A 84 9.40 -5.57 -11.43
CA ALA A 84 9.13 -5.51 -12.87
C ALA A 84 7.64 -5.29 -13.17
N HIS A 85 6.75 -5.94 -12.42
CA HIS A 85 5.31 -5.75 -12.58
C HIS A 85 4.90 -4.31 -12.25
N ALA A 86 5.37 -3.78 -11.11
CA ALA A 86 5.07 -2.43 -10.66
C ALA A 86 5.55 -1.37 -11.67
N LEU A 87 6.79 -1.49 -12.17
CA LEU A 87 7.33 -0.60 -13.19
C LEU A 87 6.52 -0.68 -14.50
N ASN A 88 6.19 -1.89 -14.97
CA ASN A 88 5.36 -2.07 -16.18
C ASN A 88 4.00 -1.38 -16.04
N GLN A 89 3.35 -1.54 -14.88
CA GLN A 89 2.09 -0.86 -14.61
C GLN A 89 2.25 0.66 -14.63
N MET A 90 3.28 1.19 -13.95
CA MET A 90 3.49 2.62 -13.84
C MET A 90 3.83 3.27 -15.18
N PHE A 91 4.79 2.72 -15.92
CA PHE A 91 5.13 3.23 -17.26
C PHE A 91 3.92 3.19 -18.21
N ALA A 92 3.17 2.09 -18.24
CA ALA A 92 2.00 1.98 -19.10
C ALA A 92 0.89 2.97 -18.68
N ALA A 93 0.74 3.21 -17.37
CA ALA A 93 -0.21 4.17 -16.84
C ALA A 93 0.19 5.61 -17.19
N PHE A 94 1.47 5.98 -17.09
CA PHE A 94 1.98 7.27 -17.55
C PHE A 94 1.78 7.47 -19.06
N GLN A 95 2.10 6.48 -19.89
CA GLN A 95 1.87 6.56 -21.34
C GLN A 95 0.42 6.87 -21.70
N ARG A 96 -0.53 6.18 -21.04
CA ARG A 96 -1.97 6.45 -21.21
C ARG A 96 -2.34 7.84 -20.70
N HIS A 97 -1.88 8.21 -19.50
CA HIS A 97 -2.24 9.46 -18.86
C HIS A 97 -1.77 10.69 -19.65
N PHE A 98 -0.54 10.67 -20.17
CA PHE A 98 0.03 11.77 -20.94
C PHE A 98 -0.19 11.66 -22.46
N ALA A 99 -0.90 10.61 -22.91
CA ALA A 99 -1.17 10.33 -24.32
C ALA A 99 0.08 10.37 -25.22
N VAL A 100 1.23 9.92 -24.69
CA VAL A 100 2.50 9.90 -25.42
C VAL A 100 2.77 8.55 -26.05
N ARG A 101 3.32 8.58 -27.27
CA ARG A 101 3.79 7.38 -27.96
C ARG A 101 5.21 7.05 -27.52
N ARG A 102 5.52 5.76 -27.47
CA ARG A 102 6.83 5.24 -27.08
C ARG A 102 7.92 5.66 -28.07
N ASN A 103 9.08 6.05 -27.55
CA ASN A 103 10.32 6.00 -28.32
C ASN A 103 10.82 4.54 -28.35
N ALA A 104 10.60 3.84 -29.47
CA ALA A 104 10.80 2.39 -29.54
C ALA A 104 12.27 1.95 -29.30
N GLY A 105 13.24 2.83 -29.57
CA GLY A 105 14.66 2.49 -29.58
C GLY A 105 15.41 2.63 -28.24
N LYS A 106 14.79 3.20 -27.20
CA LYS A 106 15.47 3.45 -25.91
C LYS A 106 14.73 2.79 -24.76
N LYS A 107 15.40 1.81 -24.11
CA LYS A 107 14.95 1.22 -22.85
C LYS A 107 15.70 1.88 -21.69
N VAL A 108 14.99 2.16 -20.61
CA VAL A 108 15.60 2.63 -19.35
C VAL A 108 16.24 1.44 -18.64
N ALA A 109 17.51 1.53 -18.26
CA ALA A 109 18.10 0.51 -17.39
C ALA A 109 17.63 0.77 -15.95
N VAL A 110 17.19 -0.26 -15.23
CA VAL A 110 16.76 -0.12 -13.83
C VAL A 110 17.58 -1.07 -12.98
N TYR A 111 18.39 -0.52 -12.08
CA TYR A 111 19.18 -1.27 -11.11
C TYR A 111 18.46 -1.24 -9.75
N PHE A 112 17.99 -2.40 -9.30
CA PHE A 112 17.25 -2.53 -8.05
C PHE A 112 17.98 -3.48 -7.10
N PHE A 113 18.69 -2.93 -6.12
CA PHE A 113 19.56 -3.69 -5.24
C PHE A 113 18.82 -4.30 -4.05
N ALA A 114 19.31 -5.43 -3.54
CA ALA A 114 18.73 -6.12 -2.39
C ALA A 114 18.89 -5.35 -1.09
N ASN A 115 19.94 -4.52 -0.96
CA ASN A 115 20.22 -3.73 0.23
C ASN A 115 21.01 -2.45 -0.09
N ARG A 116 21.13 -1.58 0.92
CA ARG A 116 21.81 -0.28 0.83
C ARG A 116 23.28 -0.39 0.43
N GLY A 117 24.02 -1.37 0.97
CA GLY A 117 25.46 -1.47 0.74
C GLY A 117 25.82 -1.77 -0.72
N GLU A 118 24.99 -2.56 -1.42
CA GLU A 118 25.21 -2.81 -2.86
C GLU A 118 24.89 -1.57 -3.71
N TYR A 119 23.86 -0.83 -3.31
CA TYR A 119 23.50 0.43 -3.95
C TYR A 119 24.56 1.51 -3.76
N ASP A 120 25.13 1.62 -2.56
CA ASP A 120 26.23 2.55 -2.29
C ASP A 120 27.47 2.17 -3.10
N ALA A 121 27.80 0.87 -3.21
CA ALA A 121 28.89 0.40 -4.06
C ALA A 121 28.66 0.76 -5.54
N PHE A 122 27.44 0.55 -6.04
CA PHE A 122 27.06 0.96 -7.40
C PHE A 122 27.20 2.47 -7.59
N GLN A 123 26.70 3.29 -6.65
CA GLN A 123 26.82 4.75 -6.71
C GLN A 123 28.28 5.21 -6.74
N ILE A 124 29.14 4.63 -5.90
CA ILE A 124 30.57 4.96 -5.90
C ILE A 124 31.18 4.63 -7.26
N ALA A 125 30.84 3.46 -7.83
CA ALA A 125 31.37 3.02 -9.11
C ALA A 125 30.88 3.85 -10.31
N THR A 126 29.63 4.34 -10.29
CA THR A 126 29.03 5.04 -11.44
C THR A 126 29.06 6.56 -11.33
N MET A 127 28.95 7.12 -10.12
CA MET A 127 28.86 8.56 -9.86
C MET A 127 30.09 9.15 -9.18
N GLY A 128 31.05 8.33 -8.73
CA GLY A 128 32.25 8.80 -8.04
C GLY A 128 32.03 9.20 -6.58
N GLY A 129 30.89 8.84 -5.97
CA GLY A 129 30.58 9.10 -4.57
C GLY A 129 29.20 8.60 -4.16
N ALA A 130 29.02 8.36 -2.86
CA ALA A 130 27.71 7.98 -2.30
C ALA A 130 26.85 9.22 -2.06
N VAL A 131 25.61 9.20 -2.54
CA VAL A 131 24.59 10.22 -2.27
C VAL A 131 23.62 9.66 -1.23
N MET A 132 23.12 10.48 -0.31
CA MET A 132 22.19 10.02 0.73
C MET A 132 20.84 9.53 0.17
N ASN A 133 20.52 9.87 -1.07
CA ASN A 133 19.24 9.56 -1.71
C ASN A 133 19.01 8.05 -1.85
N PRO A 134 17.81 7.55 -1.53
CA PRO A 134 17.50 6.11 -1.59
C PRO A 134 17.31 5.54 -3.00
N ALA A 135 17.15 6.42 -3.98
CA ALA A 135 17.20 6.13 -5.40
C ALA A 135 17.70 7.36 -6.17
N PHE A 136 18.03 7.20 -7.44
CA PHE A 136 18.26 8.29 -8.38
C PHE A 136 18.02 7.84 -9.83
N TYR A 137 17.74 8.81 -10.70
CA TYR A 137 17.77 8.68 -12.14
C TYR A 137 18.97 9.46 -12.71
N ASP A 138 19.84 8.78 -13.47
CA ASP A 138 20.90 9.41 -14.25
C ASP A 138 20.43 9.61 -15.71
N PRO A 139 20.16 10.86 -16.14
CA PRO A 139 19.74 11.13 -17.52
C PRO A 139 20.84 10.87 -18.56
N LYS A 140 22.13 10.92 -18.19
CA LYS A 140 23.24 10.66 -19.12
C LYS A 140 23.37 9.18 -19.41
N ALA A 141 23.32 8.35 -18.38
CA ALA A 141 23.37 6.90 -18.50
C ALA A 141 22.01 6.26 -18.83
N ASN A 142 20.92 7.04 -18.77
CA ASN A 142 19.54 6.61 -18.90
C ASN A 142 19.20 5.42 -17.99
N HIS A 143 19.56 5.53 -16.71
CA HIS A 143 19.26 4.50 -15.73
C HIS A 143 18.63 5.04 -14.46
N ILE A 144 17.81 4.20 -13.85
CA ILE A 144 17.35 4.35 -12.48
C ILE A 144 18.18 3.40 -11.62
N ALA A 145 18.61 3.84 -10.45
CA ALA A 145 19.15 2.97 -9.42
C ALA A 145 18.38 3.18 -8.11
N ALA A 146 18.00 2.10 -7.46
CA ALA A 146 17.30 2.10 -6.17
C ALA A 146 17.65 0.83 -5.40
N PHE A 147 17.30 0.76 -4.11
CA PHE A 147 17.44 -0.47 -3.34
C PHE A 147 16.21 -0.80 -2.53
N ASN A 148 16.11 -2.07 -2.14
CA ASN A 148 15.08 -2.55 -1.26
C ASN A 148 15.34 -2.03 0.17
N ARG A 149 14.52 -1.07 0.59
CA ARG A 149 14.58 -0.47 1.94
C ARG A 149 14.01 -1.38 3.03
N VAL A 150 13.40 -2.48 2.65
CA VAL A 150 12.91 -3.49 3.59
C VAL A 150 14.13 -4.21 4.16
N GLU A 151 14.54 -3.81 5.36
CA GLU A 151 15.63 -4.44 6.11
C GLU A 151 15.36 -5.95 6.21
N THR A 152 16.16 -6.74 5.51
CA THR A 152 15.85 -8.15 5.23
C THR A 152 15.68 -8.95 6.52
N ALA A 153 16.60 -8.78 7.49
CA ALA A 153 16.54 -9.44 8.79
C ALA A 153 15.27 -9.06 9.58
N LYS A 154 14.91 -7.77 9.60
CA LYS A 154 13.70 -7.29 10.26
C LYS A 154 12.44 -7.82 9.58
N ALA A 155 12.42 -7.84 8.25
CA ALA A 155 11.28 -8.34 7.49
C ALA A 155 11.12 -9.86 7.62
N GLU A 156 12.22 -10.61 7.67
CA GLU A 156 12.21 -12.04 7.98
C GLU A 156 11.67 -12.30 9.39
N ALA A 157 12.11 -11.54 10.39
CA ALA A 157 11.58 -11.62 11.75
C ALA A 157 10.07 -11.31 11.80
N ILE A 158 9.62 -10.28 11.08
CA ILE A 158 8.20 -9.94 10.97
C ILE A 158 7.40 -11.06 10.28
N ARG A 159 7.92 -11.62 9.18
CA ARG A 159 7.27 -12.75 8.48
C ARG A 159 7.19 -13.99 9.36
N LYS A 160 8.25 -14.30 10.10
CA LYS A 160 8.27 -15.38 11.08
C LYS A 160 7.20 -15.15 12.16
N ALA A 161 7.09 -13.94 12.70
CA ALA A 161 6.07 -13.61 13.70
C ALA A 161 4.63 -13.75 13.14
N ILE A 162 4.40 -13.43 11.86
CA ILE A 162 3.11 -13.68 11.20
C ILE A 162 2.82 -15.19 11.14
N LEU A 163 3.80 -16.00 10.69
CA LEU A 163 3.65 -17.45 10.59
C LEU A 163 3.42 -18.11 11.95
N ASP A 164 4.15 -17.68 12.98
CA ASP A 164 3.99 -18.17 14.36
C ASP A 164 2.58 -17.84 14.89
N ALA A 165 2.07 -16.63 14.64
CA ALA A 165 0.71 -16.23 15.02
C ALA A 165 -0.40 -16.97 14.24
N GLU A 166 -0.18 -17.24 12.95
CA GLU A 166 -1.09 -18.05 12.13
C GLU A 166 -1.17 -19.49 12.64
N ARG A 167 -0.03 -20.07 13.04
CA ARG A 167 0.04 -21.40 13.65
C ARG A 167 -0.72 -21.45 14.97
N GLU A 168 -0.50 -20.48 15.86
CA GLU A 168 -1.20 -20.40 17.14
C GLU A 168 -2.73 -20.31 16.97
N ILE A 169 -3.21 -19.57 15.95
CA ILE A 169 -4.63 -19.53 15.62
C ILE A 169 -5.17 -20.91 15.23
N GLU A 170 -4.42 -21.66 14.43
CA GLU A 170 -4.84 -23.00 14.00
C GLU A 170 -4.80 -24.01 15.15
N ASP A 171 -3.82 -23.90 16.04
CA ASP A 171 -3.73 -24.68 17.27
C ASP A 171 -4.90 -24.37 18.21
N CYS A 172 -5.28 -23.10 18.38
CA CYS A 172 -6.46 -22.68 19.13
C CYS A 172 -7.75 -23.31 18.57
N LYS A 173 -7.95 -23.30 17.25
CA LYS A 173 -9.11 -23.95 16.62
C LYS A 173 -9.12 -25.45 16.88
N THR A 174 -7.96 -26.10 16.72
CA THR A 174 -7.81 -27.55 16.97
C THR A 174 -8.15 -27.89 18.42
N ARG A 175 -7.74 -27.05 19.36
CA ARG A 175 -8.06 -27.18 20.80
C ARG A 175 -9.54 -26.99 21.09
N ILE A 176 -10.19 -25.97 20.52
CA ILE A 176 -11.64 -25.78 20.63
C ILE A 176 -12.37 -27.04 20.14
N ASN A 177 -12.04 -27.52 18.95
CA ASN A 177 -12.68 -28.70 18.37
C ASN A 177 -12.48 -29.96 19.23
N LYS A 178 -11.30 -30.15 19.83
CA LYS A 178 -11.06 -31.28 20.76
C LYS A 178 -11.92 -31.18 22.02
N GLU A 179 -12.04 -29.99 22.60
CA GLU A 179 -12.91 -29.77 23.76
C GLU A 179 -14.39 -29.95 23.42
N GLU A 180 -14.84 -29.48 22.25
CA GLU A 180 -16.21 -29.71 21.77
C GLU A 180 -16.54 -31.20 21.69
N VAL A 181 -15.65 -32.00 21.11
CA VAL A 181 -15.81 -33.46 21.02
C VAL A 181 -15.86 -34.12 22.41
N ARG A 182 -15.02 -33.67 23.35
CA ARG A 182 -15.01 -34.18 24.74
C ARG A 182 -16.34 -33.87 25.44
N ILE A 183 -16.79 -32.62 25.35
CA ILE A 183 -18.02 -32.14 25.97
C ILE A 183 -19.25 -32.87 25.37
N ASP A 184 -19.30 -33.05 24.05
CA ASP A 184 -20.36 -33.81 23.39
C ASP A 184 -20.41 -35.27 23.82
N LYS A 185 -19.26 -35.88 24.14
CA LYS A 185 -19.21 -37.21 24.73
C LYS A 185 -19.82 -37.22 26.13
N GLN A 186 -19.46 -36.27 26.99
CA GLN A 186 -20.00 -36.16 28.35
C GLN A 186 -21.52 -35.92 28.34
N VAL A 187 -22.01 -35.04 27.47
CA VAL A 187 -23.45 -34.79 27.31
C VAL A 187 -24.20 -36.05 26.86
N ARG A 188 -23.62 -36.85 25.95
CA ARG A 188 -24.21 -38.13 25.55
C ARG A 188 -24.26 -39.14 26.70
N GLU A 189 -23.22 -39.21 27.53
CA GLU A 189 -23.19 -40.08 28.71
C GLU A 189 -24.24 -39.65 29.76
N ILE A 190 -24.40 -38.35 30.00
CA ILE A 190 -25.44 -37.78 30.88
C ILE A 190 -26.84 -38.19 30.38
N LYS A 191 -27.10 -38.05 29.07
CA LYS A 191 -28.38 -38.43 28.46
C LYS A 191 -28.64 -39.94 28.54
N ALA A 192 -27.63 -40.77 28.29
CA ALA A 192 -27.76 -42.21 28.42
C ALA A 192 -28.09 -42.66 29.86
N LYS A 193 -27.47 -42.03 30.87
CA LYS A 193 -27.81 -42.26 32.29
C LYS A 193 -29.25 -41.86 32.59
N LEU A 194 -29.70 -40.72 32.06
CA LEU A 194 -31.07 -40.26 32.22
C LEU A 194 -32.07 -41.28 31.62
N ASP A 195 -31.85 -41.73 30.39
CA ASP A 195 -32.73 -42.68 29.71
C ASP A 195 -32.80 -44.03 30.44
N ALA A 196 -31.66 -44.52 30.96
CA ALA A 196 -31.58 -45.75 31.75
C ALA A 196 -32.40 -45.65 33.04
N LEU A 197 -32.26 -44.54 33.79
CA LEU A 197 -33.01 -44.29 35.02
C LEU A 197 -34.51 -44.16 34.76
N VAL A 198 -34.91 -43.44 33.70
CA VAL A 198 -36.32 -43.33 33.29
C VAL A 198 -36.90 -44.70 32.95
N THR A 199 -36.11 -45.57 32.31
CA THR A 199 -36.54 -46.93 31.95
C THR A 199 -36.70 -47.81 33.18
N GLN A 200 -35.77 -47.75 34.14
CA GLN A 200 -35.84 -48.51 35.40
C GLN A 200 -37.03 -48.08 36.26
N ALA A 201 -37.21 -46.78 36.46
CA ALA A 201 -38.35 -46.21 37.19
C ALA A 201 -39.71 -46.66 36.63
N LYS A 202 -39.86 -46.73 35.30
CA LYS A 202 -41.09 -47.23 34.65
C LYS A 202 -41.36 -48.72 34.91
N ARG A 203 -40.33 -49.52 35.19
CA ARG A 203 -40.47 -50.94 35.53
C ARG A 203 -40.90 -51.11 36.98
N ASP A 204 -40.28 -50.34 37.88
CA ASP A 204 -40.46 -50.48 39.33
C ASP A 204 -41.81 -49.91 39.83
N ALA A 205 -42.40 -48.93 39.12
CA ALA A 205 -43.67 -48.30 39.49
C ALA A 205 -44.95 -49.09 39.11
N ARG A 206 -44.84 -50.31 38.55
CA ARG A 206 -46.03 -51.05 38.08
C ARG A 206 -46.89 -51.56 39.24
N GLY A 207 -48.00 -50.87 39.50
CA GLY A 207 -49.12 -51.37 40.29
C GLY A 207 -49.31 -50.78 41.70
N ASP A 208 -48.45 -49.84 42.13
CA ASP A 208 -48.62 -49.12 43.40
C ASP A 208 -48.54 -47.58 43.19
N PRO A 209 -49.69 -46.86 43.32
CA PRO A 209 -49.75 -45.41 43.16
C PRO A 209 -48.84 -44.61 44.11
N LYS A 210 -48.55 -45.13 45.32
CA LYS A 210 -47.66 -44.45 46.27
C LYS A 210 -46.20 -44.62 45.87
N ALA A 211 -45.81 -45.82 45.45
CA ALA A 211 -44.47 -46.07 44.89
C ALA A 211 -44.25 -45.22 43.62
N GLU A 212 -45.27 -45.08 42.78
CA GLU A 212 -45.22 -44.27 41.56
C GLU A 212 -45.02 -42.77 41.86
N ALA A 213 -45.67 -42.22 42.88
CA ALA A 213 -45.48 -40.83 43.30
C ALA A 213 -44.05 -40.55 43.82
N GLU A 214 -43.50 -41.45 44.63
CA GLU A 214 -42.14 -41.33 45.17
C GLU A 214 -41.07 -41.47 44.07
N ILE A 215 -41.25 -42.43 43.16
CA ILE A 215 -40.38 -42.61 41.99
C ILE A 215 -40.41 -41.36 41.09
N ASN A 216 -41.58 -40.75 40.90
CA ASN A 216 -41.70 -39.52 40.11
C ASN A 216 -40.99 -38.32 40.76
N ARG A 217 -40.99 -38.24 42.09
CA ARG A 217 -40.24 -37.21 42.83
C ARG A 217 -38.73 -37.39 42.66
N GLN A 218 -38.21 -38.59 42.92
CA GLN A 218 -36.79 -38.91 42.77
C GLN A 218 -36.32 -38.72 41.33
N LYS A 219 -37.15 -39.08 40.34
CA LYS A 219 -36.89 -38.81 38.92
C LYS A 219 -36.75 -37.32 38.63
N LYS A 220 -37.61 -36.48 39.20
CA LYS A 220 -37.55 -35.04 38.99
C LYS A 220 -36.25 -34.48 39.56
N GLU A 221 -35.88 -34.89 40.77
CA GLU A 221 -34.64 -34.47 41.43
C GLU A 221 -33.40 -34.87 40.60
N ILE A 222 -33.33 -36.12 40.14
CA ILE A 222 -32.20 -36.58 39.30
C ILE A 222 -32.19 -35.89 37.92
N LEU A 223 -33.35 -35.65 37.32
CA LEU A 223 -33.45 -34.93 36.05
C LEU A 223 -32.93 -33.50 36.18
N ASP A 224 -33.30 -32.81 37.25
CA ASP A 224 -32.86 -31.44 37.51
C ASP A 224 -31.34 -31.40 37.79
N ASP A 225 -30.80 -32.38 38.51
CA ASP A 225 -29.36 -32.53 38.71
C ASP A 225 -28.59 -32.81 37.41
N LEU A 226 -29.08 -33.71 36.54
CA LEU A 226 -28.44 -34.02 35.26
C LEU A 226 -28.51 -32.83 34.29
N LYS A 227 -29.61 -32.07 34.31
CA LYS A 227 -29.70 -30.80 33.55
C LYS A 227 -28.70 -29.77 34.06
N ARG A 228 -28.53 -29.66 35.38
CA ARG A 228 -27.51 -28.78 35.98
C ARG A 228 -26.11 -29.19 35.52
N GLN A 229 -25.78 -30.48 35.54
CA GLN A 229 -24.51 -30.99 35.03
C GLN A 229 -24.32 -30.72 33.52
N GLU A 230 -25.34 -30.93 32.68
CA GLU A 230 -25.26 -30.60 31.25
C GLU A 230 -25.00 -29.10 31.06
N GLN A 231 -25.66 -28.24 31.84
CA GLN A 231 -25.49 -26.80 31.78
C GLN A 231 -24.08 -26.38 32.22
N GLU A 232 -23.57 -26.93 33.33
CA GLU A 232 -22.21 -26.66 33.83
C GLU A 232 -21.13 -27.02 32.79
N VAL A 233 -21.26 -28.18 32.16
CA VAL A 233 -20.35 -28.66 31.10
C VAL A 233 -20.41 -27.75 29.86
N ARG A 234 -21.61 -27.27 29.48
CA ARG A 234 -21.75 -26.31 28.38
C ARG A 234 -21.15 -24.95 28.72
N ASP A 235 -21.30 -24.50 29.96
CA ASP A 235 -20.72 -23.24 30.43
C ASP A 235 -19.19 -23.31 30.48
N GLU A 236 -18.62 -24.46 30.85
CA GLU A 236 -17.19 -24.75 30.74
C GLU A 236 -16.70 -24.60 29.29
N LEU A 237 -17.40 -25.22 28.32
CA LEU A 237 -17.06 -25.09 26.90
C LEU A 237 -17.13 -23.63 26.42
N ASN A 238 -18.15 -22.89 26.84
CA ASN A 238 -18.29 -21.47 26.49
C ASN A 238 -17.15 -20.63 27.07
N GLY A 239 -16.76 -20.88 28.32
CA GLY A 239 -15.60 -20.25 28.95
C GLY A 239 -14.31 -20.55 28.18
N TYR A 240 -14.10 -21.81 27.81
CA TYR A 240 -12.96 -22.24 27.01
C TYR A 240 -12.92 -21.57 25.64
N ARG A 241 -14.04 -21.58 24.91
CA ARG A 241 -14.19 -20.90 23.61
C ARG A 241 -13.88 -19.42 23.73
N LYS A 242 -14.38 -18.74 24.77
CA LYS A 242 -14.11 -17.32 25.02
C LYS A 242 -12.60 -17.08 25.16
N GLN A 243 -11.91 -17.85 25.99
CA GLN A 243 -10.46 -17.73 26.20
C GLN A 243 -9.65 -17.97 24.91
N MET A 244 -10.00 -19.01 24.14
CA MET A 244 -9.32 -19.31 22.87
C MET A 244 -9.59 -18.22 21.82
N ASN A 245 -10.83 -17.72 21.73
CA ASN A 245 -11.17 -16.63 20.82
C ASN A 245 -10.42 -15.33 21.16
N GLU A 246 -10.27 -15.00 22.45
CA GLU A 246 -9.45 -13.85 22.88
C GLU A 246 -7.98 -14.01 22.46
N THR A 247 -7.44 -15.23 22.53
CA THR A 247 -6.08 -15.54 22.07
C THR A 247 -5.96 -15.42 20.55
N MET A 248 -6.95 -15.90 19.81
CA MET A 248 -7.02 -15.77 18.35
C MET A 248 -7.11 -14.31 17.91
N GLU A 249 -7.90 -13.47 18.60
CA GLU A 249 -7.98 -12.03 18.29
C GLU A 249 -6.64 -11.32 18.51
N LYS A 250 -5.95 -11.59 19.63
CA LYS A 250 -4.59 -11.05 19.86
C LYS A 250 -3.63 -11.42 18.73
N ASN A 251 -3.65 -12.68 18.28
CA ASN A 251 -2.80 -13.12 17.17
C ASN A 251 -3.21 -12.48 15.83
N ARG A 252 -4.52 -12.25 15.58
CA ARG A 252 -4.99 -11.51 14.41
C ARG A 252 -4.51 -10.06 14.41
N GLU A 253 -4.45 -9.42 15.58
CA GLU A 253 -3.90 -8.07 15.73
C GLU A 253 -2.40 -8.04 15.43
N VAL A 254 -1.63 -9.01 15.94
CA VAL A 254 -0.20 -9.17 15.61
C VAL A 254 0.00 -9.31 14.09
N ILE A 255 -0.76 -10.19 13.44
CA ILE A 255 -0.70 -10.37 11.98
C ILE A 255 -1.03 -9.06 11.26
N ARG A 256 -2.08 -8.35 11.68
CA ARG A 256 -2.51 -7.08 11.06
C ARG A 256 -1.44 -6.00 11.20
N ALA A 257 -0.87 -5.82 12.39
CA ALA A 257 0.16 -4.83 12.66
C ALA A 257 1.43 -5.13 11.86
N ASN A 258 1.89 -6.38 11.87
CA ASN A 258 3.08 -6.80 11.12
C ASN A 258 2.91 -6.65 9.61
N ARG A 259 1.76 -7.03 9.06
CA ARG A 259 1.46 -6.82 7.63
C ARG A 259 1.41 -5.33 7.28
N ALA A 260 0.92 -4.47 8.18
CA ALA A 260 0.91 -3.02 7.97
C ALA A 260 2.33 -2.44 7.92
N VAL A 261 3.25 -2.92 8.77
CA VAL A 261 4.66 -2.51 8.73
C VAL A 261 5.32 -2.89 7.40
N LEU A 262 5.17 -4.15 6.96
CA LEU A 262 5.72 -4.59 5.67
C LEU A 262 5.13 -3.79 4.51
N ALA A 263 3.81 -3.59 4.50
CA ALA A 263 3.14 -2.80 3.47
C ALA A 263 3.62 -1.35 3.44
N HIS A 264 3.86 -0.73 4.60
CA HIS A 264 4.40 0.62 4.70
C HIS A 264 5.82 0.70 4.15
N GLN A 265 6.69 -0.24 4.50
CA GLN A 265 8.07 -0.28 4.00
C GLN A 265 8.12 -0.50 2.49
N SER A 266 7.34 -1.46 1.97
CA SER A 266 7.22 -1.69 0.52
C SER A 266 6.67 -0.47 -0.20
N ARG A 267 5.67 0.21 0.39
CA ARG A 267 5.12 1.44 -0.17
C ARG A 267 6.17 2.55 -0.26
N ALA A 268 6.89 2.84 0.82
CA ALA A 268 7.90 3.91 0.82
C ALA A 268 9.02 3.64 -0.20
N MET A 269 9.40 2.37 -0.36
CA MET A 269 10.35 1.94 -1.38
C MET A 269 9.81 2.17 -2.81
N TYR A 270 8.57 1.77 -3.10
CA TYR A 270 7.96 1.97 -4.41
C TYR A 270 7.65 3.44 -4.70
N GLU A 271 7.30 4.24 -3.71
CA GLU A 271 7.13 5.70 -3.87
C GLU A 271 8.44 6.32 -4.41
N THR A 272 9.58 6.07 -3.76
CA THR A 272 10.87 6.53 -4.28
C THR A 272 11.17 5.98 -5.67
N LEU A 273 10.93 4.68 -5.92
CA LEU A 273 11.15 4.12 -7.25
C LEU A 273 10.27 4.79 -8.32
N PHE A 274 9.02 5.12 -7.99
CA PHE A 274 8.09 5.77 -8.90
C PHE A 274 8.41 7.25 -9.12
N HIS A 275 8.98 7.92 -8.12
CA HIS A 275 9.59 9.24 -8.26
C HIS A 275 10.65 9.23 -9.37
N GLU A 276 11.64 8.33 -9.27
CA GLU A 276 12.68 8.19 -10.31
C GLU A 276 12.12 7.68 -11.64
N THR A 277 11.09 6.83 -11.60
CA THR A 277 10.39 6.36 -12.80
C THR A 277 9.74 7.53 -13.54
N PHE A 278 9.21 8.53 -12.82
CA PHE A 278 8.69 9.74 -13.45
C PHE A 278 9.80 10.52 -14.14
N HIS A 279 10.97 10.71 -13.51
CA HIS A 279 12.12 11.37 -14.16
C HIS A 279 12.60 10.64 -15.41
N ALA A 280 12.69 9.32 -15.35
CA ALA A 280 13.04 8.51 -16.52
C ALA A 280 11.97 8.61 -17.61
N PHE A 281 10.70 8.55 -17.23
CA PHE A 281 9.59 8.68 -18.17
C PHE A 281 9.57 10.07 -18.83
N ALA A 282 9.75 11.11 -18.04
CA ALA A 282 9.88 12.49 -18.47
C ALA A 282 10.96 12.67 -19.55
N ALA A 283 12.18 12.23 -19.24
CA ALA A 283 13.33 12.35 -20.13
C ALA A 283 13.20 11.51 -21.41
N ASN A 284 12.55 10.35 -21.36
CA ASN A 284 12.49 9.42 -22.49
C ASN A 284 11.22 9.54 -23.35
N PHE A 285 10.12 10.09 -22.81
CA PHE A 285 8.81 10.06 -23.46
C PHE A 285 8.13 11.43 -23.53
N LEU A 286 8.22 12.24 -22.47
CA LEU A 286 7.53 13.54 -22.46
C LEU A 286 8.34 14.62 -23.20
N TRP A 287 9.66 14.62 -23.02
CA TRP A 287 10.52 15.72 -23.47
C TRP A 287 11.78 15.24 -24.22
N ALA A 288 11.70 14.07 -24.86
CA ALA A 288 12.82 13.41 -25.52
C ALA A 288 13.42 14.16 -26.72
N GLU A 289 12.69 15.12 -27.30
CA GLU A 289 13.09 15.88 -28.49
C GLU A 289 13.85 17.19 -28.16
N ARG A 290 14.22 17.43 -26.89
CA ARG A 290 14.94 18.65 -26.48
C ARG A 290 16.45 18.45 -26.53
N ASP A 291 17.16 19.36 -27.21
CA ASP A 291 18.63 19.35 -27.34
C ASP A 291 19.37 19.53 -26.01
N ASP A 292 18.75 20.17 -24.99
CA ASP A 292 19.34 20.36 -23.65
C ASP A 292 18.63 19.58 -22.53
N GLY A 293 17.46 18.98 -22.84
CA GLY A 293 16.74 18.01 -22.00
C GLY A 293 16.29 18.44 -20.60
N ARG A 294 16.48 19.69 -20.17
CA ARG A 294 16.31 20.10 -18.76
C ARG A 294 15.03 20.89 -18.52
N LEU A 295 14.07 20.29 -17.82
CA LEU A 295 12.97 21.02 -17.20
C LEU A 295 13.48 21.94 -16.08
N PRO A 296 12.73 23.02 -15.76
CA PRO A 296 12.90 23.71 -14.49
C PRO A 296 12.84 22.71 -13.31
N HIS A 297 13.79 22.80 -12.38
CA HIS A 297 13.93 21.80 -11.31
C HIS A 297 12.66 21.65 -10.49
N TRP A 298 12.01 22.74 -10.10
CA TRP A 298 10.75 22.66 -9.35
C TRP A 298 9.66 21.88 -10.10
N LEU A 299 9.57 22.01 -11.43
CA LEU A 299 8.55 21.31 -12.20
C LEU A 299 8.90 19.83 -12.27
N HIS A 300 10.17 19.50 -12.45
CA HIS A 300 10.66 18.12 -12.51
C HIS A 300 10.43 17.40 -11.18
N GLU A 301 10.93 17.97 -10.08
CA GLU A 301 10.81 17.43 -8.72
C GLU A 301 9.36 17.46 -8.22
N GLY A 302 8.63 18.55 -8.49
CA GLY A 302 7.25 18.71 -8.07
C GLY A 302 6.31 17.71 -8.73
N MET A 303 6.47 17.45 -10.03
CA MET A 303 5.69 16.44 -10.75
C MET A 303 6.08 15.02 -10.32
N ALA A 304 7.38 14.74 -10.14
CA ALA A 304 7.83 13.45 -9.60
C ALA A 304 7.20 13.19 -8.21
N THR A 305 7.27 14.16 -7.31
CA THR A 305 6.65 14.10 -5.97
C THR A 305 5.12 13.98 -6.05
N TYR A 306 4.47 14.61 -7.03
CA TYR A 306 3.02 14.49 -7.24
C TYR A 306 2.62 13.07 -7.68
N TYR A 307 3.41 12.43 -8.56
CA TYR A 307 3.09 11.12 -9.11
C TYR A 307 3.65 9.94 -8.30
N GLU A 308 4.61 10.13 -7.40
CA GLU A 308 5.27 9.04 -6.66
C GLU A 308 4.29 8.17 -5.86
N ARG A 309 3.16 8.75 -5.42
CA ARG A 309 2.10 8.05 -4.68
C ARG A 309 0.96 7.54 -5.54
N SER A 310 1.11 7.62 -6.86
CA SER A 310 0.08 7.15 -7.77
C SER A 310 -0.07 5.64 -7.65
N VAL A 311 -1.29 5.17 -7.75
CA VAL A 311 -1.61 3.74 -7.80
C VAL A 311 -2.27 3.41 -9.12
N VAL A 312 -2.00 2.22 -9.64
CA VAL A 312 -2.66 1.75 -10.87
C VAL A 312 -3.82 0.86 -10.46
N GLU A 313 -5.04 1.30 -10.76
CA GLU A 313 -6.26 0.55 -10.48
C GLU A 313 -7.03 0.29 -11.76
N ALA A 314 -7.28 -0.99 -12.08
CA ALA A 314 -7.96 -1.40 -13.31
C ALA A 314 -7.34 -0.78 -14.59
N GLY A 315 -6.02 -0.59 -14.60
CA GLY A 315 -5.29 0.04 -15.72
C GLY A 315 -5.38 1.58 -15.77
N GLU A 316 -6.14 2.22 -14.89
CA GLU A 316 -6.15 3.68 -14.74
C GLU A 316 -5.09 4.13 -13.73
N LEU A 317 -4.42 5.25 -14.02
CA LEU A 317 -3.56 5.92 -13.05
C LEU A 317 -4.44 6.72 -12.08
N ILE A 318 -4.44 6.34 -10.81
CA ILE A 318 -5.04 7.13 -9.74
C ILE A 318 -3.92 7.98 -9.14
N HIS A 319 -3.96 9.28 -9.41
CA HIS A 319 -2.94 10.26 -8.99
C HIS A 319 -3.57 11.39 -8.18
N GLY A 320 -2.76 12.32 -7.68
CA GLY A 320 -3.23 13.49 -6.94
C GLY A 320 -3.72 13.20 -5.52
N SER A 321 -3.47 11.99 -5.01
CA SER A 321 -3.70 11.66 -3.61
C SER A 321 -2.87 12.59 -2.73
N ILE A 322 -3.50 13.16 -1.71
CA ILE A 322 -2.83 14.06 -0.77
C ILE A 322 -1.88 13.23 0.11
N ASP A 323 -0.63 13.68 0.18
CA ASP A 323 0.32 13.22 1.18
C ASP A 323 0.15 14.05 2.45
N PRO A 324 -0.26 13.47 3.59
CA PRO A 324 -0.36 14.21 4.84
C PRO A 324 0.96 14.86 5.28
N GLY A 325 2.10 14.19 5.07
CA GLY A 325 3.44 14.69 5.40
C GLY A 325 3.83 15.87 4.52
N MET A 326 3.76 15.74 3.19
CA MET A 326 4.01 16.88 2.29
C MET A 326 3.00 18.00 2.49
N LEU A 327 1.73 17.69 2.78
CA LEU A 327 0.72 18.71 3.08
C LEU A 327 1.10 19.53 4.32
N GLU A 328 1.52 18.85 5.39
CA GLU A 328 2.02 19.51 6.59
C GLU A 328 3.26 20.36 6.31
N LEU A 329 4.21 19.83 5.54
CA LEU A 329 5.42 20.55 5.15
C LEU A 329 5.12 21.79 4.31
N VAL A 330 4.27 21.70 3.29
CA VAL A 330 3.95 22.84 2.42
C VAL A 330 3.13 23.90 3.16
N LYS A 331 2.27 23.50 4.11
CA LYS A 331 1.53 24.44 4.97
C LYS A 331 2.46 25.24 5.88
N ARG A 332 3.59 24.65 6.28
CA ARG A 332 4.64 25.28 7.10
C ARG A 332 5.72 25.98 6.28
N ALA A 333 5.83 25.68 4.99
CA ALA A 333 6.89 26.21 4.13
C ALA A 333 6.78 27.74 3.97
N THR A 334 7.85 28.43 4.34
CA THR A 334 7.96 29.88 4.26
C THR A 334 8.73 30.37 3.02
N VAL A 335 9.18 29.46 2.16
CA VAL A 335 9.93 29.80 0.94
C VAL A 335 8.99 30.56 -0.02
N PRO A 336 9.36 31.77 -0.49
CA PRO A 336 8.61 32.48 -1.53
C PRO A 336 8.61 31.71 -2.84
N LEU A 337 7.49 31.69 -3.57
CA LEU A 337 7.40 30.93 -4.83
C LEU A 337 8.38 31.42 -5.88
N GLU A 338 8.78 32.69 -5.83
CA GLU A 338 9.80 33.25 -6.72
C GLU A 338 11.11 32.48 -6.60
N LYS A 339 11.51 32.13 -5.36
CA LYS A 339 12.72 31.35 -5.10
C LYS A 339 12.56 29.91 -5.57
N VAL A 340 11.37 29.32 -5.39
CA VAL A 340 11.10 27.95 -5.83
C VAL A 340 11.16 27.84 -7.36
N VAL A 341 10.56 28.78 -8.08
CA VAL A 341 10.48 28.75 -9.55
C VAL A 341 11.84 28.90 -10.23
N VAL A 342 12.77 29.66 -9.61
CA VAL A 342 14.13 29.87 -10.13
C VAL A 342 15.17 28.93 -9.51
N ALA A 343 14.78 28.06 -8.59
CA ALA A 343 15.69 27.18 -7.86
C ALA A 343 16.45 26.23 -8.80
N GLY A 344 17.75 26.07 -8.54
CA GLY A 344 18.59 25.04 -9.14
C GLY A 344 18.57 23.74 -8.35
N GLY A 345 19.30 22.74 -8.84
CA GLY A 345 19.37 21.41 -8.20
C GLY A 345 19.92 21.45 -6.77
N GLU A 346 20.81 22.38 -6.44
CA GLU A 346 21.36 22.57 -5.08
C GLU A 346 20.29 22.85 -4.03
N SER A 347 19.16 23.42 -4.44
CA SER A 347 18.05 23.73 -3.54
C SER A 347 17.27 22.48 -3.12
N PHE A 348 17.34 21.41 -3.92
CA PHE A 348 16.68 20.12 -3.70
C PHE A 348 17.64 19.04 -3.18
N LEU A 349 18.94 19.18 -3.40
CA LEU A 349 19.94 18.24 -2.89
C LEU A 349 20.22 18.45 -1.39
N VAL A 350 20.40 17.35 -0.67
CA VAL A 350 20.88 17.33 0.71
C VAL A 350 22.29 16.76 0.72
N THR A 351 23.28 17.64 0.88
CA THR A 351 24.69 17.22 1.03
C THR A 351 25.13 17.18 2.50
N HIS A 352 24.45 17.96 3.35
CA HIS A 352 24.70 18.02 4.79
C HIS A 352 23.37 17.99 5.58
N PRO A 353 23.29 17.40 6.79
CA PRO A 353 22.06 17.31 7.58
C PRO A 353 21.35 18.65 7.85
N THR A 354 22.10 19.75 7.89
CA THR A 354 21.53 21.10 8.09
C THR A 354 20.74 21.62 6.89
N GLU A 355 20.84 20.98 5.73
CA GLU A 355 20.12 21.37 4.50
C GLU A 355 18.77 20.66 4.35
N VAL A 356 18.46 19.70 5.21
CA VAL A 356 17.24 18.87 5.13
C VAL A 356 15.98 19.73 5.13
N ASP A 357 15.87 20.69 6.05
CA ASP A 357 14.68 21.55 6.14
C ASP A 357 14.52 22.45 4.91
N ARG A 358 15.63 22.97 4.37
CA ARG A 358 15.63 23.77 3.13
C ARG A 358 15.13 22.92 1.96
N SER A 359 15.72 21.74 1.76
CA SER A 359 15.35 20.83 0.66
C SER A 359 13.88 20.40 0.78
N ASN A 360 13.45 19.97 1.98
CA ASN A 360 12.06 19.61 2.24
C ASN A 360 11.09 20.74 1.92
N ALA A 361 11.41 21.99 2.25
CA ALA A 361 10.56 23.13 1.93
C ALA A 361 10.45 23.40 0.42
N HIS A 362 11.52 23.15 -0.35
CA HIS A 362 11.50 23.26 -1.81
C HIS A 362 10.68 22.14 -2.45
N TYR A 363 10.89 20.87 -2.04
CA TYR A 363 10.06 19.75 -2.49
C TYR A 363 8.59 19.96 -2.16
N ALA A 364 8.26 20.36 -0.93
CA ALA A 364 6.88 20.57 -0.51
C ALA A 364 6.20 21.70 -1.30
N SER A 365 6.91 22.81 -1.54
CA SER A 365 6.41 23.92 -2.36
C SER A 365 6.23 23.50 -3.83
N ALA A 366 7.21 22.78 -4.39
CA ALA A 366 7.15 22.25 -5.76
C ALA A 366 5.99 21.26 -5.94
N TRP A 367 5.80 20.35 -4.99
CA TRP A 367 4.64 19.45 -4.94
C TRP A 367 3.33 20.23 -4.89
N GLY A 368 3.23 21.23 -4.01
CA GLY A 368 2.02 22.05 -3.90
C GLY A 368 1.71 22.82 -5.19
N LEU A 369 2.73 23.29 -5.92
CA LEU A 369 2.57 23.91 -7.23
C LEU A 369 2.06 22.90 -8.27
N ALA A 370 2.70 21.74 -8.38
CA ALA A 370 2.28 20.68 -9.30
C ALA A 370 0.84 20.25 -9.02
N HIS A 371 0.48 20.07 -7.73
CA HIS A 371 -0.86 19.69 -7.29
C HIS A 371 -1.90 20.73 -7.68
N TYR A 372 -1.63 22.03 -7.45
CA TYR A 372 -2.51 23.12 -7.86
C TYR A 372 -2.70 23.16 -9.38
N LEU A 373 -1.61 23.14 -10.16
CA LEU A 373 -1.66 23.32 -11.61
C LEU A 373 -2.34 22.13 -12.30
N VAL A 374 -1.97 20.90 -11.94
CA VAL A 374 -2.64 19.69 -12.46
C VAL A 374 -4.11 19.68 -12.05
N GLY A 375 -4.43 20.04 -10.80
CA GLY A 375 -5.81 20.14 -10.31
C GLY A 375 -6.67 21.19 -11.01
N LYS A 376 -6.05 22.25 -11.55
CA LYS A 376 -6.70 23.27 -12.40
C LYS A 376 -6.80 22.89 -13.86
N GLY A 377 -6.26 21.74 -14.25
CA GLY A 377 -6.31 21.25 -15.64
C GLY A 377 -5.23 21.82 -16.53
N THR A 378 -4.08 22.25 -15.99
CA THR A 378 -2.92 22.62 -16.81
C THR A 378 -2.53 21.45 -17.71
N THR A 379 -2.50 21.68 -19.01
CA THR A 379 -2.24 20.64 -20.00
C THR A 379 -0.73 20.39 -20.16
N ARG A 380 -0.39 19.24 -20.74
CA ARG A 380 1.00 18.91 -21.12
C ARG A 380 1.62 20.01 -21.98
N ASP A 381 0.90 20.47 -23.00
CA ASP A 381 1.42 21.46 -23.95
C ASP A 381 1.68 22.82 -23.27
N GLN A 382 0.90 23.17 -22.23
CA GLN A 382 1.17 24.36 -21.40
C GLN A 382 2.45 24.20 -20.56
N PHE A 383 2.65 23.04 -19.93
CA PHE A 383 3.90 22.76 -19.22
C PHE A 383 5.11 22.75 -20.16
N GLU A 384 4.95 22.25 -21.38
CA GLU A 384 6.00 22.25 -22.38
C GLU A 384 6.35 23.67 -22.86
N ALA A 385 5.34 24.50 -23.13
CA ALA A 385 5.52 25.91 -23.45
C ALA A 385 6.24 26.66 -22.33
N TYR A 386 5.87 26.40 -21.07
CA TYR A 386 6.57 26.94 -19.90
C TYR A 386 8.03 26.47 -19.83
N ALA A 387 8.28 25.17 -19.98
CA ALA A 387 9.62 24.61 -19.97
C ALA A 387 10.50 25.18 -21.09
N LYS A 388 9.92 25.50 -22.26
CA LYS A 388 10.64 26.18 -23.35
C LYS A 388 10.95 27.64 -23.01
N ALA A 389 9.96 28.38 -22.51
CA ALA A 389 10.12 29.79 -22.17
C ALA A 389 11.14 30.00 -21.03
N SER A 390 11.11 29.16 -19.99
CA SER A 390 11.99 29.23 -18.83
C SER A 390 13.47 28.99 -19.14
N GLN A 391 13.80 28.20 -20.16
CA GLN A 391 15.17 28.05 -20.63
C GLN A 391 15.68 29.28 -21.41
N SER A 392 14.79 29.93 -22.16
CA SER A 392 15.14 31.05 -23.05
C SER A 392 15.28 32.40 -22.34
N GLY A 393 15.02 32.50 -21.03
CA GLY A 393 15.06 33.77 -20.33
C GLY A 393 14.54 33.72 -18.89
N ASP A 394 13.74 34.71 -18.52
CA ASP A 394 13.26 34.94 -17.16
C ASP A 394 12.23 33.86 -16.74
N ALA A 395 12.68 32.89 -15.95
CA ALA A 395 11.85 31.79 -15.43
C ALA A 395 10.64 32.26 -14.63
N LYS A 396 10.72 33.40 -13.94
CA LYS A 396 9.59 34.00 -13.23
C LYS A 396 8.54 34.45 -14.24
N ARG A 397 8.92 35.23 -15.24
CA ARG A 397 8.00 35.69 -16.29
C ARG A 397 7.37 34.52 -17.05
N ALA A 398 8.14 33.47 -17.33
CA ALA A 398 7.63 32.25 -17.93
C ALA A 398 6.56 31.59 -17.04
N PHE A 399 6.78 31.55 -15.73
CA PHE A 399 5.81 30.99 -14.78
C PHE A 399 4.55 31.85 -14.68
N GLU A 400 4.68 33.17 -14.64
CA GLU A 400 3.53 34.09 -14.64
C GLU A 400 2.65 33.91 -15.88
N ALA A 401 3.25 33.62 -17.04
CA ALA A 401 2.53 33.27 -18.25
C ALA A 401 1.79 31.91 -18.12
N LEU A 402 2.42 30.89 -17.52
CA LEU A 402 1.78 29.61 -17.22
C LEU A 402 0.60 29.77 -16.25
N ALA A 403 0.79 30.56 -15.19
CA ALA A 403 -0.22 30.84 -14.18
C ALA A 403 -1.33 31.79 -14.65
N GLY A 404 -1.10 32.51 -15.75
CA GLY A 404 -2.01 33.51 -16.31
C GLY A 404 -2.12 34.78 -15.47
N LYS A 405 -1.20 35.03 -14.53
CA LYS A 405 -1.20 36.20 -13.64
C LYS A 405 0.17 36.45 -13.00
N PRO A 406 0.44 37.67 -12.48
CA PRO A 406 1.67 37.98 -11.77
C PRO A 406 1.86 37.11 -10.52
N LEU A 407 3.10 36.79 -10.18
CA LEU A 407 3.42 35.88 -9.07
C LEU A 407 2.96 36.46 -7.72
N SER A 408 2.99 37.79 -7.58
CA SER A 408 2.48 38.51 -6.41
C SER A 408 0.98 38.30 -6.15
N GLN A 409 0.20 38.00 -7.20
CA GLN A 409 -1.22 37.66 -7.09
C GLN A 409 -1.44 36.15 -6.99
N PHE A 410 -0.60 35.36 -7.67
CA PHE A 410 -0.69 33.90 -7.66
C PHE A 410 -0.36 33.30 -6.29
N GLU A 411 0.71 33.77 -5.63
CA GLU A 411 1.21 33.15 -4.40
C GLU A 411 0.18 33.17 -3.25
N PRO A 412 -0.52 34.28 -2.95
CA PRO A 412 -1.58 34.28 -1.93
C PRO A 412 -2.73 33.32 -2.25
N GLU A 413 -3.13 33.22 -3.52
CA GLU A 413 -4.17 32.31 -3.97
C GLU A 413 -3.73 30.84 -3.80
N TRP A 414 -2.52 30.52 -4.22
CA TRP A 414 -1.93 29.19 -4.05
C TRP A 414 -1.79 28.81 -2.58
N ARG A 415 -1.37 29.75 -1.71
CA ARG A 415 -1.32 29.50 -0.26
C ARG A 415 -2.71 29.23 0.30
N ALA A 416 -3.73 30.00 -0.10
CA ALA A 416 -5.11 29.75 0.33
C ALA A 416 -5.61 28.37 -0.12
N TYR A 417 -5.28 27.97 -1.34
CA TYR A 417 -5.57 26.62 -1.86
C TYR A 417 -4.92 25.53 -1.00
N VAL A 418 -3.61 25.62 -0.76
CA VAL A 418 -2.87 24.64 0.05
C VAL A 418 -3.43 24.55 1.46
N GLN A 419 -3.84 25.67 2.08
CA GLN A 419 -4.46 25.67 3.40
C GLN A 419 -5.82 24.97 3.42
N ALA A 420 -6.57 25.03 2.32
CA ALA A 420 -7.89 24.40 2.18
C ALA A 420 -7.85 22.88 1.91
N LEU A 421 -6.71 22.34 1.47
CA LEU A 421 -6.53 20.88 1.29
C LEU A 421 -6.65 20.14 2.62
N LYS A 422 -7.29 18.96 2.58
CA LYS A 422 -7.63 18.12 3.74
C LYS A 422 -7.13 16.69 3.57
#